data_AF-A0A3D4UXH6-F1
#
_entry.id   AF-A0A3D4UXH6-F1
#
_cell.length_a   1.000
_cell.length_b   1.000
_cell.length_c   1.000
_cell.angle_alpha   90.00
_cell.angle_beta   90.00
_cell.angle_gamma   90.00
#
_symmetry.space_group_name_H-M   'P 1'
#
loop_
_entity.id
_entity.type
_entity.pdbx_description
1 polymer ?
#
loop_
_entity_poly.entity_id
_entity_poly.type
_entity_poly.pdbx_seq_one_letter_code
_entity_poly.pdbx_strand_id
1 'polypeptide(L)'
;MSKKLYVPDRLLAKKQINPVPPAIGKSFGKTEEPNKNEDDPSKIDSSVIDRLPQPTGYRILVIPYYPKEKTKGGIYIPDATRDRESFATVVAYVVKMGP
;
A
#
# COMPACT_ATOMS: atom_id res chain seq x y z
N MET A 1 -42.93 -21.03 19.17
CA MET A 1 -42.25 -20.83 20.48
C MET A 1 -40.92 -21.57 20.44
N SER A 2 -39.83 -20.87 20.08
CA SER A 2 -38.51 -21.48 19.88
C SER A 2 -37.82 -21.73 21.23
N LYS A 3 -37.53 -22.99 21.56
CA LYS A 3 -36.69 -23.35 22.70
C LYS A 3 -35.23 -23.00 22.37
N LYS A 4 -34.77 -21.81 22.76
CA LYS A 4 -33.34 -21.56 22.90
C LYS A 4 -32.87 -22.31 24.15
N LEU A 5 -31.91 -23.21 23.99
CA LEU A 5 -31.28 -23.92 25.10
C LEU A 5 -30.51 -22.88 25.93
N TYR A 6 -30.83 -22.76 27.21
CA TYR A 6 -30.08 -21.90 28.13
C TYR A 6 -28.78 -22.62 28.49
N VAL A 7 -27.67 -22.18 27.89
CA VAL A 7 -26.34 -22.74 28.14
C VAL A 7 -25.63 -21.84 29.17
N PRO A 8 -25.14 -22.39 30.30
CA PRO A 8 -24.47 -21.63 31.35
C PRO A 8 -23.27 -20.82 30.82
N ASP A 9 -23.10 -19.59 31.32
CA ASP A 9 -22.11 -18.61 30.84
C ASP A 9 -20.66 -19.12 30.82
N ARG A 10 -20.33 -20.09 31.67
CA ARG A 10 -19.00 -20.74 31.70
C ARG A 10 -18.66 -21.48 30.40
N LEU A 11 -19.67 -22.01 29.70
CA LEU A 11 -19.49 -22.72 28.43
C LEU A 11 -19.52 -21.79 27.21
N LEU A 12 -20.00 -20.56 27.39
CA LEU A 12 -19.99 -19.48 26.40
C LEU A 12 -18.70 -18.65 26.45
N ALA A 13 -17.70 -19.08 27.22
CA ALA A 13 -16.40 -18.43 27.28
C ALA A 13 -15.90 -18.22 25.86
N LYS A 14 -16.02 -16.95 25.40
CA LYS A 14 -15.47 -16.47 24.13
C LYS A 14 -14.10 -17.10 24.01
N LYS A 15 -13.84 -17.79 22.90
CA LYS A 15 -12.49 -17.97 22.41
C LYS A 15 -11.91 -16.56 22.31
N GLN A 16 -11.29 -16.09 23.38
CA GLN A 16 -10.49 -14.89 23.40
C GLN A 16 -9.35 -15.26 22.48
N ILE A 17 -9.51 -14.87 21.21
CA ILE A 17 -8.43 -14.84 20.26
C ILE A 17 -7.53 -13.76 20.84
N ASN A 18 -6.63 -14.17 21.75
CA ASN A 18 -5.54 -13.32 22.16
C ASN A 18 -4.88 -12.85 20.86
N PRO A 19 -4.75 -11.55 20.63
CA PRO A 19 -4.09 -11.05 19.43
C PRO A 19 -2.73 -11.73 19.40
N VAL A 20 -2.47 -12.43 18.29
CA VAL A 20 -1.19 -13.10 18.05
C VAL A 20 -0.08 -12.09 18.39
N PRO A 21 0.89 -12.45 19.24
CA PRO A 21 1.92 -11.50 19.66
C PRO A 21 2.59 -10.92 18.40
N PRO A 22 2.92 -9.62 18.41
CA PRO A 22 3.37 -8.92 17.20
C PRO A 22 4.63 -9.55 16.57
N ALA A 23 5.40 -10.32 17.35
CA ALA A 23 6.53 -11.11 16.86
C ALA A 23 6.10 -12.25 15.91
N ILE A 24 5.00 -12.95 16.21
CA ILE A 24 4.48 -14.05 15.40
C ILE A 24 3.74 -13.51 14.16
N GLY A 25 3.08 -12.34 14.27
CA GLY A 25 2.46 -11.68 13.11
C GLY A 25 3.48 -11.24 12.04
N LYS A 26 4.68 -10.84 12.47
CA LYS A 26 5.79 -10.46 11.56
C LYS A 26 6.46 -11.67 10.90
N SER A 27 6.50 -12.83 11.56
CA SER A 27 7.14 -14.04 11.01
C SER A 27 6.30 -14.74 9.95
N PHE A 28 4.97 -14.59 9.99
CA PHE A 28 4.05 -15.13 8.99
C PHE A 28 3.68 -14.10 7.91
N GLY A 29 4.71 -13.48 7.29
CA GLY A 29 4.65 -13.03 5.90
C GLY A 29 3.51 -12.11 5.46
N LYS A 30 2.93 -11.30 6.35
CA LYS A 30 2.00 -10.22 5.99
C LYS A 30 2.44 -8.91 6.58
N THR A 31 3.63 -8.46 6.16
CA THR A 31 3.85 -7.04 5.98
C THR A 31 3.74 -6.84 4.47
N GLU A 32 2.52 -6.68 3.97
CA GLU A 32 2.32 -6.25 2.59
C GLU A 32 3.01 -4.88 2.52
N GLU A 33 4.11 -4.77 1.77
CA GLU A 33 4.74 -3.47 1.59
C GLU A 33 3.67 -2.53 1.02
N PRO A 34 3.50 -1.33 1.61
CA PRO A 34 2.48 -0.41 1.14
C PRO A 34 2.75 -0.13 -0.34
N ASN A 35 1.74 -0.40 -1.16
CA ASN A 35 1.83 -0.20 -2.60
C ASN A 35 1.97 1.30 -2.84
N LYS A 36 3.16 1.70 -3.31
CA LYS A 36 3.57 3.10 -3.50
C LYS A 36 2.64 3.92 -4.41
N ASN A 37 1.72 3.26 -5.12
CA ASN A 37 0.75 3.88 -6.02
C ASN A 37 -0.65 4.09 -5.41
N GLU A 38 -0.90 3.57 -4.21
CA GLU A 38 -2.23 3.69 -3.57
C GLU A 38 -2.47 5.09 -2.99
N ASP A 39 -1.39 5.81 -2.72
CA ASP A 39 -1.44 7.20 -2.28
C ASP A 39 -1.73 8.11 -3.47
N ASP A 40 -2.98 8.57 -3.54
CA ASP A 40 -3.42 9.58 -4.51
C ASP A 40 -2.60 10.87 -4.27
N PRO A 41 -1.84 11.36 -5.27
CA PRO A 41 -0.94 12.50 -5.11
C PRO A 41 -1.68 13.79 -4.74
N SER A 42 -2.98 13.88 -5.00
CA SER A 42 -3.84 15.00 -4.60
C SER A 42 -4.00 15.13 -3.09
N LYS A 43 -3.67 14.08 -2.33
CA LYS A 43 -3.77 14.02 -0.86
C LYS A 43 -2.42 14.26 -0.16
N ILE A 44 -1.36 14.52 -0.92
CA ILE A 44 -0.05 14.85 -0.36
C ILE A 44 -0.15 16.20 0.35
N ASP A 45 0.38 16.27 1.58
CA ASP A 45 0.40 17.51 2.36
C ASP A 45 1.10 18.63 1.57
N SER A 46 0.46 19.81 1.53
CA SER A 46 0.99 21.00 0.84
C SER A 46 2.41 21.35 1.27
N SER A 47 2.72 21.14 2.55
CA SER A 47 4.07 21.38 3.11
C SER A 47 5.17 20.55 2.44
N VAL A 48 4.84 19.38 1.88
CA VAL A 48 5.78 18.52 1.16
C VAL A 48 5.92 19.00 -0.29
N ILE A 49 4.82 19.40 -0.92
CA ILE A 49 4.79 19.91 -2.30
C ILE A 49 5.61 21.21 -2.40
N ASP A 50 5.56 22.06 -1.40
CA ASP A 50 6.32 23.33 -1.36
C ASP A 50 7.83 23.14 -1.24
N ARG A 51 8.28 22.01 -0.67
CA ARG A 51 9.71 21.66 -0.57
C ARG A 51 10.28 21.11 -1.89
N LEU A 52 9.43 20.74 -2.84
CA LEU A 52 9.86 20.23 -4.13
C LEU A 52 10.42 21.35 -5.00
N PRO A 53 11.46 21.07 -5.81
CA PRO A 53 12.04 22.05 -6.70
C PRO A 53 11.00 22.57 -7.71
N GLN A 54 11.09 23.86 -8.04
CA GLN A 54 10.27 24.45 -9.10
C GLN A 54 10.88 24.09 -10.46
N PRO A 55 10.17 23.35 -11.34
CA PRO A 55 10.64 23.15 -12.71
C PRO A 55 10.58 24.48 -13.48
N THR A 56 11.53 24.68 -14.40
CA THR A 56 11.64 25.90 -15.21
C THR A 56 11.25 25.65 -16.67
N GLY A 57 10.54 26.59 -17.30
CA GLY A 57 10.10 26.50 -18.69
C GLY A 57 9.14 25.31 -18.91
N TYR A 58 9.28 24.62 -20.05
CA TYR A 58 8.40 23.50 -20.43
C TYR A 58 8.66 22.17 -19.69
N ARG A 59 9.24 22.21 -18.50
CA ARG A 59 9.53 21.01 -17.70
C ARG A 59 8.41 20.73 -16.72
N ILE A 60 8.15 19.44 -16.48
CA ILE A 60 7.11 18.97 -15.55
C ILE A 60 7.77 18.05 -14.53
N LEU A 61 7.42 18.22 -13.26
CA LEU A 61 7.81 17.31 -12.18
C LEU A 61 6.73 16.24 -12.02
N VAL A 62 7.15 14.97 -12.15
CA VAL A 62 6.24 13.82 -12.15
C VAL A 62 6.69 12.75 -11.16
N ILE A 63 5.71 12.03 -10.61
CA ILE A 63 5.92 10.79 -9.85
C ILE A 63 5.58 9.62 -10.80
N PRO A 64 6.54 8.74 -11.15
CA PRO A 64 6.29 7.62 -12.04
C PRO A 64 5.43 6.55 -11.37
N TYR A 65 4.77 5.73 -12.18
CA TYR A 65 4.03 4.57 -11.68
C TYR A 65 4.98 3.44 -11.30
N TYR A 66 4.76 2.82 -10.14
CA TYR A 66 5.56 1.68 -9.67
C TYR A 66 4.88 0.35 -10.07
N PRO A 67 5.56 -0.56 -10.78
CA PRO A 67 4.98 -1.85 -11.12
C PRO A 67 4.68 -2.68 -9.86
N LYS A 68 3.63 -3.50 -9.94
CA LYS A 68 3.24 -4.42 -8.86
C LYS A 68 4.28 -5.52 -8.72
N GLU A 69 4.53 -5.99 -7.51
CA GLU A 69 5.52 -7.08 -7.28
C GLU A 69 5.05 -8.42 -7.84
N LYS A 70 3.73 -8.60 -7.92
CA LYS A 70 3.12 -9.82 -8.43
C LYS A 70 2.34 -9.53 -9.70
N THR A 71 2.54 -10.41 -10.67
CA THR A 71 1.66 -10.52 -11.83
C THR A 71 0.25 -10.94 -11.41
N LYS A 72 -0.74 -10.77 -12.30
CA LYS A 72 -2.12 -11.22 -12.07
C LYS A 72 -2.21 -12.72 -11.76
N GLY A 73 -1.26 -13.51 -12.25
CA GLY A 73 -1.17 -14.96 -11.99
C GLY A 73 -0.46 -15.34 -10.68
N GLY A 74 -0.04 -14.36 -9.88
CA GLY A 74 0.61 -14.62 -8.58
C GLY A 74 2.12 -14.88 -8.66
N ILE A 75 2.74 -14.75 -9.83
CA ILE A 75 4.19 -14.88 -10.01
C ILE A 75 4.87 -13.58 -9.59
N TYR A 76 5.90 -13.71 -8.76
CA TYR A 76 6.76 -12.60 -8.34
C TYR A 76 7.69 -12.16 -9.46
N ILE A 77 7.76 -10.85 -9.67
CA ILE A 77 8.67 -10.24 -10.65
C ILE A 77 10.01 -9.96 -9.97
N PRO A 78 11.16 -10.28 -10.60
CA PRO A 78 12.47 -9.93 -10.06
C PRO A 78 12.66 -8.42 -9.94
N ASP A 79 13.34 -7.98 -8.88
CA ASP A 79 13.57 -6.56 -8.58
C ASP A 79 14.27 -5.83 -9.73
N ALA A 80 15.27 -6.46 -10.35
CA ALA A 80 16.01 -5.87 -11.47
C ALA A 80 15.12 -5.55 -12.69
N THR A 81 14.10 -6.36 -12.93
CA THR A 81 13.12 -6.12 -14.01
C THR A 81 12.15 -5.02 -13.60
N ARG A 82 11.69 -5.07 -12.34
CA ARG A 82 10.76 -4.08 -11.76
C ARG A 82 11.34 -2.66 -11.79
N ASP A 83 12.62 -2.51 -11.45
CA ASP A 83 13.31 -1.23 -11.48
C ASP A 83 13.38 -0.67 -12.90
N ARG A 84 13.78 -1.51 -13.87
CA ARG A 84 13.82 -1.13 -15.29
C ARG A 84 12.45 -0.71 -15.81
N GLU A 85 11.40 -1.44 -15.44
CA GLU A 85 10.04 -1.12 -15.83
C GLU A 85 9.55 0.19 -15.20
N SER A 86 9.97 0.50 -13.95
CA SER A 86 9.60 1.75 -13.28
C SER A 86 10.16 3.00 -13.97
N PHE A 87 11.35 2.91 -14.59
CA PHE A 87 11.91 4.02 -15.37
C PHE A 87 11.28 4.17 -16.75
N ALA A 88 10.77 3.07 -17.32
CA ALA A 88 10.21 3.03 -18.66
C ALA A 88 8.67 3.16 -18.69
N THR A 89 8.05 3.66 -17.62
CA THR A 89 6.58 3.81 -17.56
C THR A 89 6.08 4.94 -18.44
N VAL A 90 4.99 4.67 -19.16
CA VAL A 90 4.32 5.65 -20.03
C VAL A 90 3.42 6.61 -19.23
N VAL A 91 2.99 6.22 -18.03
CA VAL A 91 2.03 6.98 -17.21
C VAL A 91 2.70 7.43 -15.92
N ALA A 92 2.44 8.68 -15.53
CA ALA A 92 2.95 9.28 -14.31
C ALA A 92 1.97 10.34 -13.78
N TYR A 93 2.06 10.64 -12.50
CA TYR A 93 1.29 11.71 -11.86
C TYR A 93 2.05 13.02 -11.92
N VAL A 94 1.35 14.11 -12.30
CA VAL A 94 1.93 15.46 -12.36
C VAL A 94 1.82 16.12 -11.00
N VAL A 95 2.96 16.60 -10.47
CA VAL A 95 3.02 17.30 -9.18
C VAL A 95 3.17 18.80 -9.36
N LYS A 96 4.02 19.22 -10.31
CA LYS A 96 4.30 20.65 -10.55
C LYS A 96 4.59 20.92 -12.01
N MET A 97 4.06 22.03 -12.51
CA MET A 97 4.35 22.54 -13.84
C MET A 97 5.28 23.74 -13.76
N GLY A 98 6.12 23.92 -14.78
CA GLY A 98 6.92 25.13 -14.92
C GLY A 98 6.05 26.35 -15.24
N PRO A 99 6.60 27.56 -14.99
CA PRO A 99 5.95 28.82 -15.36
C PRO A 99 5.89 29.02 -16.89
#